data_AF-A0A9N9T1Z2-F1
#
_entry.id   AF-A0A9N9T1Z2-F1
#
_cell.length_a   1.000
_cell.length_b   1.000
_cell.length_c   1.000
_cell.angle_alpha   90.00
_cell.angle_beta   90.00
_cell.angle_gamma   90.00
#
_symmetry.space_group_name_H-M   'P 1'
#
loop_
_entity.id
_entity.type
_entity.pdbx_description
1 polymer ?
#
loop_
_entity_poly.entity_id
_entity_poly.type
_entity_poly.pdbx_seq_one_letter_code
_entity_poly.pdbx_strand_id
1 'polypeptide(L)' 'MLTYEEIVRVIQNDQTEEEDVDGEIPASKTSAAKAVKALNTAIRWTKDNLKGSEEILMLKRIRDRALISTSKLAPK' A
#
# COMPACT_ATOMS: atom_id res chain seq x y z
N MET A 1 -24.04 9.71 19.23
CA MET A 1 -22.99 9.13 20.09
C MET A 1 -23.15 7.62 19.97
N LEU A 2 -22.11 6.90 19.56
CA LEU A 2 -22.19 5.43 19.52
C LEU A 2 -22.18 4.91 20.95
N THR A 3 -23.03 3.93 21.23
CA THR A 3 -23.06 3.20 22.50
C THR A 3 -21.86 2.25 22.58
N TYR A 4 -21.52 1.83 23.79
CA TYR A 4 -20.40 0.91 24.02
C TYR A 4 -20.52 -0.39 23.20
N GLU A 5 -21.75 -0.91 23.03
CA GLU A 5 -21.99 -2.11 22.23
C GLU A 5 -21.79 -1.88 20.73
N GLU A 6 -22.15 -0.69 20.23
CA GLU A 6 -21.91 -0.31 18.84
C GLU A 6 -20.42 -0.15 18.56
N ILE A 7 -19.65 0.39 19.51
CA ILE A 7 -18.19 0.50 19.43
C ILE A 7 -17.55 -0.89 19.40
N VAL A 8 -17.98 -1.80 20.28
CA VAL A 8 -17.45 -3.17 20.33
C VAL A 8 -17.77 -3.94 19.05
N ARG A 9 -18.97 -3.79 18.48
CA ARG A 9 -19.31 -4.41 17.19
C ARG A 9 -18.49 -3.88 16.02
N VAL A 10 -18.22 -2.58 15.99
CA VAL A 10 -17.35 -1.98 14.96
C VAL A 10 -15.95 -2.55 15.08
N ILE A 11 -15.39 -2.60 16.31
CA ILE A 11 -14.05 -3.16 16.56
C ILE A 11 -13.99 -4.65 16.18
N GLN A 12 -15.02 -5.44 16.50
CA GLN A 12 -15.06 -6.87 16.19
C GLN A 12 -15.24 -7.13 14.68
N ASN A 13 -15.98 -6.27 13.97
CA ASN A 13 -16.16 -6.39 12.52
C ASN A 13 -14.93 -5.88 11.73
N ASP A 14 -14.15 -4.96 12.29
CA ASP A 14 -12.93 -4.41 11.67
C ASP A 14 -11.72 -5.36 11.80
N GLN A 15 -11.86 -6.49 12.51
CA GLN A 15 -10.84 -7.55 12.58
C GLN A 15 -10.85 -8.48 11.35
N THR A 16 -11.67 -8.21 10.34
CA THR A 16 -11.64 -8.96 9.09
C THR A 16 -10.82 -8.21 8.06
N GLU A 17 -9.55 -8.61 7.96
CA GLU A 17 -8.58 -8.28 6.92
C GLU A 17 -7.83 -6.94 6.99
N GLU A 18 -7.19 -6.66 8.12
CA GLU A 18 -5.78 -6.26 8.03
C GLU A 18 -5.01 -7.13 8.99
N GLU A 19 -4.57 -8.30 8.50
CA GLU A 19 -3.30 -8.81 9.00
C GLU A 19 -2.30 -7.69 8.69
N ASP A 20 -2.03 -6.87 9.71
CA ASP A 20 -0.76 -6.16 9.87
C ASP A 20 0.31 -7.25 9.96
N VAL A 21 0.59 -7.86 8.80
CA VAL A 21 1.73 -8.73 8.65
C VAL A 21 2.91 -7.78 8.68
N ASP A 22 3.53 -7.66 9.85
CA ASP A 22 4.94 -7.26 10.00
C ASP A 22 5.87 -8.31 9.36
N GLY A 23 5.47 -8.82 8.21
CA GLY A 23 6.11 -9.88 7.47
C GLY A 23 6.11 -9.47 6.02
N GLU A 24 7.32 -9.38 5.47
CA GLU A 24 7.54 -9.15 4.06
C GLU A 24 6.57 -9.97 3.22
N ILE A 25 5.68 -9.27 2.49
CA ILE A 25 4.89 -9.92 1.46
C ILE A 25 5.90 -10.38 0.40
N PRO A 26 6.02 -11.70 0.14
CA PRO A 26 6.94 -12.19 -0.87
C PRO A 26 6.60 -11.54 -2.20
N ALA A 27 7.61 -11.06 -2.94
CA ALA A 27 7.39 -10.41 -4.23
C ALA A 27 6.63 -11.30 -5.24
N SER A 28 6.70 -12.63 -5.07
CA SER A 28 5.94 -13.61 -5.86
C SER A 28 4.43 -13.62 -5.58
N LYS A 29 3.99 -13.10 -4.43
CA LYS A 29 2.58 -13.06 -4.01
C LYS A 29 1.89 -11.74 -4.35
N THR A 30 2.61 -10.75 -4.87
CA THR A 30 2.05 -9.43 -5.21
C THR A 30 2.05 -9.24 -6.72
N SER A 31 0.87 -9.00 -7.30
CA SER A 31 0.82 -8.57 -8.69
C SER A 31 1.41 -7.17 -8.82
N ALA A 32 1.99 -6.89 -9.97
CA ALA A 32 2.52 -5.58 -10.29
C ALA A 32 1.50 -4.44 -10.13
N ALA A 33 0.25 -4.68 -10.53
CA ALA A 33 -0.83 -3.72 -10.35
C ALA A 33 -1.10 -3.43 -8.87
N LYS A 34 -1.08 -4.46 -8.02
CA LYS A 34 -1.25 -4.33 -6.56
C LYS A 34 -0.08 -3.57 -5.93
N ALA A 35 1.15 -3.86 -6.35
CA ALA A 35 2.35 -3.14 -5.90
C ALA A 35 2.34 -1.66 -6.30
N VAL A 36 1.96 -1.34 -7.54
CA VAL A 36 1.85 0.05 -8.02
C VAL A 36 0.75 0.80 -7.27
N LYS A 37 -0.39 0.16 -6.98
CA LYS A 37 -1.48 0.76 -6.19
C LYS A 37 -0.99 1.09 -4.77
N ALA A 38 -0.30 0.17 -4.11
CA ALA A 38 0.27 0.40 -2.78
C ALA A 38 1.28 1.57 -2.77
N LEU A 39 2.18 1.62 -3.76
CA LEU A 39 3.16 2.70 -3.90
C LEU A 39 2.50 4.07 -4.13
N ASN A 40 1.42 4.14 -4.92
CA ASN A 40 0.67 5.38 -5.10
C ASN A 40 0.00 5.86 -3.81
N THR A 41 -0.55 4.93 -3.01
CA THR A 41 -1.11 5.24 -1.69
C THR A 41 -0.04 5.77 -0.75
N ALA A 42 1.13 5.11 -0.68
CA ALA A 42 2.27 5.57 0.12
C ALA A 42 2.74 6.97 -0.29
N ILE A 43 2.89 7.23 -1.61
CA ILE A 43 3.26 8.56 -2.12
C ILE A 43 2.26 9.64 -1.69
N ARG A 44 0.95 9.34 -1.72
CA ARG A 44 -0.09 10.27 -1.26
C ARG A 44 0.04 10.53 0.24
N TRP A 45 0.11 9.47 1.04
CA TRP A 45 0.26 9.58 2.48
C TRP A 45 1.51 10.38 2.86
N THR A 46 2.66 10.12 2.21
CA THR A 46 3.90 10.87 2.42
C THR A 46 3.73 12.35 2.05
N LYS A 47 3.05 12.69 0.96
CA LYS A 47 2.77 14.10 0.63
C LYS A 47 1.92 14.81 1.67
N ASP A 48 0.96 14.08 2.25
CA ASP A 48 0.00 14.65 3.19
C ASP A 48 0.58 14.75 4.61
N ASN A 49 1.52 13.88 4.98
CA ASN A 49 2.04 13.74 6.35
C ASN A 49 3.50 14.17 6.52
N LEU A 50 4.32 14.08 5.47
CA LEU A 50 5.75 14.39 5.51
C LEU A 50 6.04 15.61 4.63
N LYS A 51 6.83 16.56 5.15
CA LYS A 51 7.30 17.73 4.40
C LYS A 51 8.55 17.44 3.55
N GLY A 52 9.09 16.22 3.65
CA GLY A 52 10.30 15.78 2.96
C GLY A 52 10.03 15.46 1.49
N SER A 53 10.77 16.12 0.59
CA SER A 53 10.71 15.85 -0.85
C SER A 53 11.47 14.57 -1.23
N GLU A 54 12.40 14.13 -0.39
CA GLU A 54 13.31 13.01 -0.67
C GLU A 54 12.61 11.65 -0.61
N GLU A 55 11.78 11.40 0.40
CA GLU A 55 10.98 10.17 0.51
C GLU A 55 9.99 10.04 -0.64
N ILE A 56 9.37 11.16 -1.04
CA ILE A 56 8.46 11.21 -2.19
C ILE A 56 9.20 10.87 -3.49
N LEU A 57 10.42 11.39 -3.67
CA LEU A 57 11.24 11.10 -4.86
C LEU A 57 11.68 9.63 -4.89
N MET A 58 12.06 9.07 -3.74
CA MET A 58 12.43 7.67 -3.62
C MET A 58 11.26 6.75 -3.99
N LEU A 59 10.07 6.98 -3.42
CA LEU A 59 8.87 6.19 -3.72
C LEU A 59 8.46 6.28 -5.19
N LYS A 60 8.55 7.46 -5.80
CA LYS A 60 8.31 7.65 -7.25
C LYS A 60 9.27 6.82 -8.10
N ARG A 61 10.57 6.84 -7.78
CA ARG A 61 11.59 6.05 -8.51
C ARG A 61 11.32 4.55 -8.41
N ILE A 62 10.91 4.05 -7.24
CA ILE A 62 10.57 2.64 -7.03
C ILE A 62 9.35 2.26 -7.89
N ARG A 63 8.31 3.09 -7.89
CA ARG A 63 7.12 2.89 -8.72
C ARG A 63 7.45 2.86 -10.21
N ASP A 64 8.24 3.81 -10.68
CA ASP A 64 8.59 3.89 -12.10
C ASP A 64 9.43 2.67 -12.54
N ARG A 65 10.30 2.14 -11.67
CA ARG A 65 11.01 0.87 -11.91
C ARG A 65 10.08 -0.33 -11.92
N ALA A 66 9.11 -0.38 -11.00
CA ALA A 66 8.12 -1.46 -10.98
C ALA A 66 7.31 -1.48 -12.29
N LEU A 67 6.91 -0.31 -12.81
CA LEU A 67 6.21 -0.19 -14.09
C LEU A 67 7.07 -0.66 -15.27
N ILE A 68 8.34 -0.24 -15.34
CA ILE A 68 9.26 -0.67 -16.41
C ILE A 68 9.48 -2.19 -16.40
N SER A 69 9.57 -2.80 -15.22
CA SER A 69 9.71 -4.26 -15.07
C SER A 69 8.51 -5.01 -15.67
N THR A 70 7.32 -4.44 -15.55
CA THR A 70 6.07 -5.05 -16.03
C THR A 70 5.88 -4.93 -17.53
N SER A 71 6.39 -3.84 -18.12
CA SER A 71 6.38 -3.63 -19.57
C SER A 71 7.32 -4.58 -20.30
N LYS A 72 8.37 -5.10 -19.64
CA LYS A 72 9.29 -6.10 -20.21
C LYS A 72 8.74 -7.53 -20.20
N LEU A 73 7.61 -7.78 -19.51
CA LEU A 73 6.99 -9.10 -19.38
C LEU A 73 5.78 -9.32 -20.31
N ALA A 74 5.41 -8.33 -21.13
CA ALA A 74 4.35 -8.51 -22.13
C ALA A 74 4.89 -9.31 -23.33
N PRO A 75 4.31 -10.49 -23.67
CA PRO A 75 4.71 -11.24 -24.86
C PRO A 75 4.25 -10.51 -26.12
N LYS A 76 5.07 -10.60 -27.18
CA LYS A 76 4.79 -10.12 -28.54
C LYS A 76 3.70 -10.94 -29.21
#